data_AF-A0A497A7R7-F1
#
_entry.id   AF-A0A497A7R7-F1
#
_cell.length_a   1.000
_cell.length_b   1.000
_cell.length_c   1.000
_cell.angle_alpha   90.00
_cell.angle_beta   90.00
_cell.angle_gamma   90.00
#
_symmetry.space_group_name_H-M   'P 1'
#
loop_
_entity.id
_entity.type
_entity.pdbx_description
1 polymer ?
#
loop_
_entity_poly.entity_id
_entity_poly.type
_entity_poly.pdbx_seq_one_letter_code
_entity_poly.pdbx_strand_id
1 'polypeptide(L)'
;IYDKLSEEYDGRFKFCKINVDENQQTAMKYQIMSIPMQMFFVNGEKVDEILGAVPEHAIREMVEDILKRFPADEAGRFEVLLNSWVEQNKKHSEKFNRWVEKAKNLEDNPIYKSALQAAQEVEKANEQLSQVLTQLPSATGIRQAGSGAAGIVASNISLGDVQQEVARVMHPAINRSLVDLGMVKDVALKDDVVTLTLVLPDLSIPASVKDHLVNSLRAAVAKLGPEVEVEITKMNEEERYNFLAMEQENWKGLA
;
A
#
# COMPACT_ATOMS: atom_id res chain seq x y z
N ILE A 1 -16.76 -27.12 0.86
CA ILE A 1 -15.40 -26.62 1.18
C ILE A 1 -15.46 -25.12 1.39
N TYR A 2 -15.78 -24.32 0.36
CA TYR A 2 -15.76 -22.87 0.44
C TYR A 2 -16.72 -22.25 1.48
N ASP A 3 -17.93 -22.78 1.64
CA ASP A 3 -18.88 -22.24 2.63
C ASP A 3 -18.33 -22.38 4.07
N LYS A 4 -17.80 -23.56 4.39
CA LYS A 4 -17.11 -23.84 5.66
C LYS A 4 -15.93 -22.90 5.90
N LEU A 5 -15.08 -22.69 4.88
CA LEU A 5 -13.96 -21.77 4.99
C LEU A 5 -14.43 -20.33 5.16
N SER A 6 -15.52 -19.93 4.49
CA SER A 6 -16.08 -18.59 4.64
C SER A 6 -16.56 -18.32 6.07
N GLU A 7 -17.15 -19.29 6.74
CA GLU A 7 -17.55 -19.17 8.15
C GLU A 7 -16.34 -19.10 9.09
N GLU A 8 -15.33 -19.94 8.85
CA GLU A 8 -14.15 -20.01 9.72
C GLU A 8 -13.26 -18.77 9.64
N TYR A 9 -13.17 -18.15 8.46
CA TYR A 9 -12.39 -16.96 8.20
C TYR A 9 -13.21 -15.67 8.23
N ASP A 10 -14.44 -15.73 8.75
CA ASP A 10 -15.32 -14.56 8.80
C ASP A 10 -14.64 -13.36 9.48
N GLY A 11 -14.88 -12.17 8.93
CA GLY A 11 -14.22 -10.93 9.33
C GLY A 11 -12.72 -10.83 9.01
N ARG A 12 -12.05 -11.89 8.54
CA ARG A 12 -10.62 -11.90 8.18
C ARG A 12 -10.39 -12.08 6.69
N PHE A 13 -11.17 -12.94 6.04
CA PHE A 13 -11.02 -13.26 4.63
C PHE A 13 -12.40 -13.42 3.98
N LYS A 14 -12.66 -12.66 2.92
CA LYS A 14 -13.95 -12.68 2.23
C LYS A 14 -13.93 -13.67 1.07
N PHE A 15 -14.85 -14.64 1.09
CA PHE A 15 -15.05 -15.57 -0.01
C PHE A 15 -16.18 -15.10 -0.92
N CYS A 16 -15.94 -15.12 -2.23
CA CYS A 16 -16.90 -14.75 -3.26
C CYS A 16 -16.98 -15.87 -4.31
N LYS A 17 -18.18 -16.18 -4.78
CA LYS A 17 -18.41 -17.13 -5.87
C LYS A 17 -18.95 -16.39 -7.08
N ILE A 18 -18.39 -16.70 -8.26
CA ILE A 18 -18.83 -16.14 -9.53
C ILE A 18 -19.16 -17.27 -10.51
N ASN A 19 -20.26 -17.13 -11.23
CA ASN A 19 -20.57 -17.98 -12.38
C ASN A 19 -19.99 -17.34 -13.64
N VAL A 20 -19.01 -18.00 -14.28
CA VAL A 20 -18.32 -17.46 -15.46
C VAL A 20 -19.22 -17.41 -16.70
N ASP A 21 -20.21 -18.29 -16.80
CA ASP A 21 -21.15 -18.33 -17.94
C ASP A 21 -22.05 -17.09 -17.95
N GLU A 22 -22.43 -16.62 -16.76
CA GLU A 22 -23.22 -15.40 -16.55
C GLU A 22 -22.35 -14.12 -16.56
N ASN A 23 -21.04 -14.26 -16.35
CA ASN A 23 -20.09 -13.14 -16.18
C ASN A 23 -18.94 -13.20 -17.19
N GLN A 24 -19.26 -13.39 -18.47
CA GLN A 24 -18.29 -13.62 -19.54
C GLN A 24 -17.25 -12.50 -19.68
N GLN A 25 -17.65 -11.24 -19.53
CA GLN A 25 -16.71 -10.10 -19.59
C GLN A 25 -15.66 -10.17 -18.46
N THR A 26 -16.07 -10.56 -17.26
CA THR A 26 -15.16 -10.76 -16.12
C THR A 26 -14.22 -11.93 -16.37
N ALA A 27 -14.74 -13.05 -16.89
CA ALA A 27 -13.93 -14.20 -17.27
C ALA A 27 -12.89 -13.83 -18.34
N MET A 28 -13.25 -13.05 -19.35
CA MET A 28 -12.32 -12.54 -20.36
C MET A 28 -11.27 -11.60 -19.77
N LYS A 29 -11.69 -10.64 -18.93
CA LYS A 29 -10.79 -9.68 -18.26
C LYS A 29 -9.70 -10.39 -17.46
N TYR A 30 -10.07 -11.47 -16.76
CA TYR A 30 -9.15 -12.25 -15.94
C TYR A 30 -8.57 -13.47 -16.66
N GLN A 31 -8.81 -13.61 -17.96
CA GLN A 31 -8.30 -14.69 -18.81
C GLN A 31 -8.61 -16.10 -18.25
N ILE A 32 -9.84 -16.31 -17.77
CA ILE A 32 -10.27 -17.59 -17.21
C ILE A 32 -10.48 -18.59 -18.36
N MET A 33 -9.57 -19.55 -18.50
CA MET A 33 -9.59 -20.56 -19.56
C MET A 33 -10.19 -21.89 -19.11
N SER A 34 -10.22 -22.16 -17.80
CA SER A 34 -10.78 -23.39 -17.23
C SER A 34 -11.36 -23.14 -15.83
N ILE A 35 -12.27 -24.01 -15.41
CA ILE A 35 -12.89 -24.01 -14.08
C ILE A 35 -12.68 -25.38 -13.40
N PRO A 36 -12.57 -25.42 -12.05
CA PRO A 36 -12.64 -24.29 -11.13
C PRO A 36 -11.35 -23.46 -11.12
N MET A 37 -11.51 -22.14 -11.02
CA MET A 37 -10.41 -21.17 -10.89
C MET A 37 -10.61 -20.40 -9.59
N GLN A 38 -9.56 -20.29 -8.77
CA GLN A 38 -9.57 -19.43 -7.59
C GLN A 38 -8.61 -18.26 -7.80
N MET A 39 -9.06 -17.04 -7.51
CA MET A 39 -8.26 -15.84 -7.63
C MET A 39 -8.33 -15.07 -6.32
N PHE A 40 -7.19 -14.58 -5.86
CA PHE A 40 -7.06 -13.93 -4.57
C PHE A 40 -6.78 -12.45 -4.77
N PHE A 41 -7.52 -11.61 -4.05
CA PHE A 41 -7.47 -10.16 -4.22
C PHE A 41 -7.18 -9.46 -2.90
N VAL A 42 -6.32 -8.45 -2.96
CA VAL A 42 -6.09 -7.50 -1.87
C VAL A 42 -6.21 -6.12 -2.48
N ASN A 43 -7.03 -5.26 -1.87
CA ASN A 43 -7.24 -3.88 -2.34
C ASN A 43 -7.69 -3.76 -3.82
N GLY A 44 -8.36 -4.79 -4.35
CA GLY A 44 -8.82 -4.84 -5.73
C GLY A 44 -7.81 -5.35 -6.75
N GLU A 45 -6.58 -5.63 -6.33
CA GLU A 45 -5.53 -6.20 -7.18
C GLU A 45 -5.40 -7.71 -6.97
N LYS A 46 -5.15 -8.45 -8.06
CA LYS A 46 -4.91 -9.90 -8.00
C LYS A 46 -3.53 -10.13 -7.42
N VAL A 47 -3.45 -10.78 -6.27
CA VAL A 47 -2.17 -11.10 -5.58
C VAL A 47 -1.74 -12.54 -5.74
N ASP A 48 -2.68 -13.46 -6.02
CA ASP A 48 -2.39 -14.87 -6.20
C ASP A 48 -3.54 -15.60 -6.91
N GLU A 49 -3.29 -16.85 -7.32
CA GLU A 49 -4.29 -17.67 -7.98
C GLU A 49 -4.04 -19.18 -7.88
N ILE A 50 -5.11 -19.98 -7.89
CA ILE A 50 -5.05 -21.44 -7.95
C ILE A 50 -5.88 -21.92 -9.14
N LEU A 51 -5.22 -22.64 -10.04
CA LEU A 51 -5.83 -23.26 -11.20
C LEU A 51 -6.28 -24.69 -10.86
N GLY A 52 -7.56 -24.99 -11.10
CA GLY A 52 -8.12 -26.31 -10.93
C GLY A 52 -8.54 -26.63 -9.50
N ALA A 53 -9.00 -27.86 -9.31
CA ALA A 53 -9.44 -28.34 -8.00
C ALA A 53 -8.22 -28.75 -7.15
N VAL A 54 -8.13 -28.20 -5.95
CA VAL A 54 -7.11 -28.52 -4.96
C VAL A 54 -7.76 -28.99 -3.65
N PRO A 55 -7.06 -29.77 -2.81
CA PRO A 55 -7.56 -30.17 -1.51
C PRO A 55 -7.74 -28.96 -0.56
N GLU A 56 -8.63 -29.09 0.43
CA GLU A 56 -8.95 -28.00 1.39
C GLU A 56 -7.71 -27.42 2.09
N HIS A 57 -6.71 -28.24 2.42
CA HIS A 57 -5.50 -27.76 3.09
C HIS A 57 -4.70 -26.77 2.24
N ALA A 58 -4.61 -26.99 0.92
CA ALA A 58 -3.89 -26.09 0.03
C ALA A 58 -4.56 -24.70 -0.05
N ILE A 59 -5.90 -24.68 -0.02
CA ILE A 59 -6.68 -23.42 0.02
C ILE A 59 -6.41 -22.68 1.34
N ARG A 60 -6.38 -23.41 2.47
CA ARG A 60 -6.08 -22.83 3.78
C ARG A 60 -4.69 -22.24 3.84
N GLU A 61 -3.69 -22.96 3.36
CA GLU A 61 -2.31 -22.49 3.31
C GLU A 61 -2.19 -21.20 2.50
N MET A 62 -2.84 -21.13 1.33
CA MET A 62 -2.89 -19.92 0.51
C MET A 62 -3.56 -18.75 1.24
N VAL A 63 -4.71 -18.98 1.88
CA VAL A 63 -5.43 -17.95 2.66
C VAL A 63 -4.57 -17.43 3.81
N GLU A 64 -3.94 -18.32 4.58
CA GLU A 64 -3.06 -17.93 5.70
C GLU A 64 -1.80 -17.21 5.21
N ASP A 65 -1.21 -17.62 4.08
CA ASP A 65 -0.10 -16.90 3.46
C ASP A 65 -0.51 -15.48 3.10
N ILE A 66 -1.65 -15.30 2.42
CA ILE A 66 -2.16 -13.97 2.06
C ILE A 66 -2.43 -13.13 3.30
N LEU A 67 -3.02 -13.69 4.37
CA LEU A 67 -3.25 -12.96 5.62
C LEU A 67 -1.95 -12.54 6.31
N LYS A 68 -0.86 -13.30 6.14
CA LYS A 68 0.48 -12.93 6.65
C LYS A 68 1.14 -11.87 5.80
N ARG A 69 1.05 -11.97 4.46
CA ARG A 69 1.62 -10.99 3.52
C ARG A 69 0.84 -9.67 3.55
N PHE A 70 -0.47 -9.74 3.80
CA PHE A 70 -1.40 -8.62 3.74
C PHE A 70 -2.34 -8.60 4.96
N PRO A 71 -1.81 -8.26 6.14
CA PRO A 71 -2.59 -8.14 7.36
C PRO A 71 -3.66 -7.05 7.27
N ALA A 72 -4.81 -7.33 7.90
CA ALA A 72 -5.95 -6.43 7.91
C ALA A 72 -5.77 -5.28 8.92
N ASP A 73 -5.08 -5.53 10.03
CA ASP A 73 -4.83 -4.55 11.10
C ASP A 73 -3.49 -3.81 10.94
N GLU A 74 -3.43 -2.59 11.50
CA GLU A 74 -2.26 -1.71 11.41
C GLU A 74 -1.02 -2.31 12.10
N ALA A 75 -1.18 -3.09 13.16
CA ALA A 75 -0.06 -3.71 13.86
C ALA A 75 0.62 -4.76 12.97
N GLY A 76 -0.15 -5.63 12.32
CA GLY A 76 0.38 -6.58 11.34
C GLY A 76 1.00 -5.87 10.14
N ARG A 77 0.38 -4.79 9.63
CA ARG A 77 0.95 -4.03 8.50
C ARG A 77 2.29 -3.42 8.84
N PHE A 78 2.39 -2.83 10.03
CA PHE A 78 3.65 -2.32 10.56
C PHE A 78 4.71 -3.42 10.66
N GLU A 79 4.36 -4.60 11.18
CA GLU A 79 5.27 -5.75 11.26
C GLU A 79 5.79 -6.17 9.87
N VAL A 80 4.92 -6.25 8.85
CA VAL A 80 5.31 -6.58 7.47
C VAL A 80 6.23 -5.52 6.87
N LEU A 81 5.89 -4.23 7.04
CA LEU A 81 6.69 -3.12 6.54
C LEU A 81 8.07 -3.08 7.20
N LEU A 82 8.11 -3.22 8.53
CA LEU A 82 9.34 -3.21 9.31
C LEU A 82 10.24 -4.39 8.92
N ASN A 83 9.68 -5.60 8.82
CA ASN A 83 10.40 -6.78 8.33
C ASN A 83 11.02 -6.54 6.95
N SER A 84 10.23 -6.03 6.00
CA SER A 84 10.68 -5.76 4.63
C SER A 84 11.81 -4.74 4.62
N TRP A 85 11.65 -3.62 5.34
CA TRP A 85 12.67 -2.58 5.47
C TRP A 85 13.97 -3.12 6.04
N VAL A 86 13.89 -3.89 7.14
CA VAL A 86 15.05 -4.48 7.80
C VAL A 86 15.83 -5.41 6.87
N GLU A 87 15.11 -6.27 6.14
CA GLU A 87 15.71 -7.24 5.23
C GLU A 87 16.34 -6.56 3.99
N GLN A 88 15.71 -5.52 3.44
CA GLN A 88 16.28 -4.76 2.32
C GLN A 88 17.56 -4.04 2.74
N ASN A 89 17.56 -3.36 3.88
CA ASN A 89 18.74 -2.68 4.39
C ASN A 89 19.89 -3.64 4.66
N LYS A 90 19.61 -4.84 5.17
CA LYS A 90 20.61 -5.89 5.34
C LYS A 90 21.25 -6.27 3.99
N LYS A 91 20.44 -6.51 2.95
CA LYS A 91 20.94 -6.81 1.60
C LYS A 91 21.75 -5.65 1.01
N HIS A 92 21.36 -4.41 1.27
CA HIS A 92 22.11 -3.23 0.85
C HIS A 92 23.44 -3.11 1.59
N SER A 93 23.47 -3.33 2.91
CA SER A 93 24.70 -3.39 3.70
C SER A 93 25.66 -4.46 3.16
N GLU A 94 25.17 -5.67 2.88
CA GLU A 94 25.99 -6.75 2.30
C GLU A 94 26.54 -6.41 0.90
N LYS A 95 25.78 -5.70 0.07
CA LYS A 95 26.28 -5.19 -1.22
C LYS A 95 27.36 -4.14 -1.02
N PHE A 96 27.15 -3.24 -0.07
CA PHE A 96 28.07 -2.15 0.23
C PHE A 96 29.39 -2.69 0.81
N ASN A 97 29.34 -3.60 1.79
CA ASN A 97 30.51 -4.25 2.37
C ASN A 97 31.35 -4.99 1.33
N ARG A 98 30.71 -5.73 0.40
CA ARG A 98 31.42 -6.36 -0.73
C ARG A 98 32.09 -5.37 -1.68
N TRP A 99 31.53 -4.18 -1.83
CA TRP A 99 32.17 -3.12 -2.61
C TRP A 99 33.38 -2.56 -1.87
N VAL A 100 33.27 -2.29 -0.56
CA VAL A 100 34.38 -1.80 0.28
C VAL A 100 35.58 -2.73 0.23
N GLU A 101 35.37 -4.04 0.32
CA GLU A 101 36.45 -5.04 0.22
C GLU A 101 37.23 -4.97 -1.10
N LYS A 102 36.58 -4.54 -2.18
CA LYS A 102 37.19 -4.36 -3.52
C LYS A 102 37.78 -2.97 -3.71
N ALA A 103 37.28 -1.98 -2.96
CA ALA A 103 37.61 -0.57 -3.09
C ALA A 103 38.73 -0.11 -2.14
N LYS A 104 39.56 -1.02 -1.61
CA LYS A 104 40.64 -0.75 -0.62
C LYS A 104 41.58 0.42 -0.98
N ASN A 105 41.71 0.75 -2.26
CA ASN A 105 42.55 1.87 -2.73
C ASN A 105 41.86 3.25 -2.70
N LEU A 106 40.60 3.31 -2.25
CA LEU A 106 39.76 4.52 -2.22
C LEU A 106 39.44 5.00 -0.78
N GLU A 107 39.97 4.31 0.24
CA GLU A 107 39.69 4.55 1.67
C GLU A 107 40.12 5.94 2.16
N ASP A 108 41.17 6.52 1.55
CA ASP A 108 41.67 7.85 1.91
C ASP A 108 40.87 9.00 1.27
N ASN A 109 39.93 8.70 0.39
CA ASN A 109 39.10 9.74 -0.20
C ASN A 109 38.02 10.19 0.81
N PRO A 110 37.92 11.50 1.11
CA PRO A 110 36.98 12.00 2.10
C PRO A 110 35.51 11.72 1.74
N ILE A 111 35.15 11.69 0.45
CA ILE A 111 33.79 11.41 0.00
C ILE A 111 33.41 9.96 0.32
N TYR A 112 34.30 9.00 0.01
CA TYR A 112 34.05 7.59 0.30
C TYR A 112 34.02 7.33 1.81
N LYS A 113 34.86 8.03 2.60
CA LYS A 113 34.82 7.96 4.06
C LYS A 113 33.49 8.45 4.64
N SER A 114 32.95 9.57 4.15
CA SER A 114 31.62 10.04 4.57
C SER A 114 30.51 9.07 4.19
N ALA A 115 30.56 8.47 2.99
CA ALA A 115 29.60 7.46 2.57
C ALA A 115 29.68 6.19 3.44
N LEU A 116 30.88 5.75 3.80
CA LEU A 116 31.12 4.63 4.71
C LEU A 116 30.53 4.88 6.10
N GLN A 117 30.73 6.08 6.64
CA GLN A 117 30.17 6.46 7.93
C GLN A 117 28.64 6.44 7.90
N ALA A 118 28.02 7.03 6.86
CA ALA A 118 26.57 7.03 6.71
C ALA A 118 26.01 5.59 6.59
N ALA A 119 26.68 4.71 5.85
CA ALA A 119 26.30 3.31 5.76
C ALA A 119 26.36 2.59 7.11
N GLN A 120 27.38 2.85 7.93
CA GLN A 120 27.48 2.30 9.29
C GLN A 120 26.38 2.83 10.22
N GLU A 121 25.96 4.08 10.06
CA GLU A 121 24.84 4.65 10.82
C GLU A 121 23.52 3.98 10.44
N VAL A 122 23.30 3.72 9.15
CA VAL A 122 22.13 2.96 8.66
C VAL A 122 22.15 1.53 9.18
N GLU A 123 23.30 0.86 9.21
CA GLU A 123 23.44 -0.50 9.74
C GLU A 123 23.07 -0.56 11.24
N LYS A 124 23.58 0.37 12.05
CA LYS A 124 23.21 0.48 13.47
C LYS A 124 21.71 0.73 13.66
N ALA A 125 21.12 1.62 12.87
CA ALA A 125 19.67 1.84 12.91
C ALA A 125 18.91 0.56 12.53
N ASN A 126 19.40 -0.20 11.55
CA ASN A 126 18.79 -1.45 11.13
C ASN A 126 18.87 -2.56 12.20
N GLU A 127 19.96 -2.62 12.97
CA GLU A 127 20.08 -3.50 14.14
C GLU A 127 19.06 -3.15 15.23
N GLN A 128 18.87 -1.85 15.50
CA GLN A 128 17.84 -1.40 16.44
C GLN A 128 16.43 -1.80 15.97
N LEU A 129 16.11 -1.58 14.70
CA LEU A 129 14.84 -1.99 14.10
C LEU A 129 14.63 -3.51 14.18
N SER A 130 15.70 -4.30 13.97
CA SER A 130 15.67 -5.75 14.12
C SER A 130 15.35 -6.18 15.56
N GLN A 131 15.84 -5.44 16.57
CA GLN A 131 15.51 -5.69 17.99
C GLN A 131 14.07 -5.30 18.34
N VAL A 132 13.54 -4.22 17.74
CA VAL A 132 12.13 -3.87 17.90
C VAL A 132 11.25 -4.98 17.34
N LEU A 133 11.61 -5.50 16.17
CA LEU A 133 10.89 -6.57 15.50
C LEU A 133 10.79 -7.85 16.36
N THR A 134 11.85 -8.23 17.08
CA THR A 134 11.81 -9.40 17.99
C THR A 134 10.97 -9.19 19.25
N GLN A 135 10.68 -7.94 19.61
CA GLN A 135 9.87 -7.58 20.76
C GLN A 135 8.39 -7.37 20.40
N LEU A 136 8.05 -7.32 19.11
CA LEU A 136 6.66 -7.22 18.69
C LEU A 136 5.89 -8.47 19.14
N PRO A 137 4.74 -8.31 19.81
CA PRO A 137 3.89 -9.45 20.11
C PRO A 137 3.44 -10.06 18.79
N SER A 138 3.76 -11.33 18.55
CA SER A 138 3.24 -12.05 17.39
C SER A 138 1.72 -11.86 17.36
N ALA A 139 1.18 -11.41 16.23
CA ALA A 139 -0.23 -10.98 16.04
C ALA A 139 -1.31 -12.03 16.45
N THR A 140 -0.90 -13.19 16.95
CA THR A 140 -1.74 -14.24 17.54
C THR A 140 -2.19 -13.95 18.98
N GLY A 141 -1.57 -13.01 19.70
CA GLY A 141 -1.79 -12.81 21.15
C GLY A 141 -2.90 -11.84 21.57
N ILE A 142 -3.47 -11.04 20.66
CA ILE A 142 -4.45 -9.97 21.02
C ILE A 142 -5.91 -10.47 20.95
N ARG A 143 -6.15 -11.76 20.64
CA ARG A 143 -7.49 -12.27 20.29
C ARG A 143 -8.36 -12.80 21.43
N GLN A 144 -8.03 -12.55 22.70
CA GLN A 144 -8.90 -12.88 23.83
C GLN A 144 -9.12 -11.69 24.78
N ALA A 145 -9.87 -10.68 24.33
CA ALA A 145 -10.71 -9.87 25.19
C ALA A 145 -11.69 -9.07 24.32
N GLY A 146 -12.99 -9.30 24.47
CA GLY A 146 -14.02 -8.43 23.88
C GLY A 146 -15.09 -9.11 23.03
N SER A 147 -15.63 -10.24 23.49
CA SER A 147 -16.99 -10.64 23.14
C SER A 147 -17.96 -9.77 23.95
N GLY A 148 -18.72 -8.92 23.26
CA GLY A 148 -19.76 -8.09 23.85
C GLY A 148 -20.70 -7.61 22.75
N ALA A 149 -21.88 -8.21 22.69
CA ALA A 149 -22.91 -7.94 21.69
C ALA A 149 -23.64 -6.59 21.91
N ALA A 150 -24.23 -6.12 20.80
CA ALA A 150 -25.39 -5.22 20.66
C ALA A 150 -25.16 -3.69 20.50
N GLY A 151 -25.67 -3.14 19.39
CA GLY A 151 -26.33 -1.83 19.37
C GLY A 151 -25.85 -0.76 18.37
N ILE A 152 -26.53 -0.66 17.22
CA ILE A 152 -26.94 0.57 16.48
C ILE A 152 -25.93 1.74 16.29
N VAL A 153 -25.50 1.90 15.03
CA VAL A 153 -25.17 3.12 14.22
C VAL A 153 -24.71 4.42 14.93
N ALA A 154 -23.43 4.76 14.75
CA ALA A 154 -22.91 6.10 14.39
C ALA A 154 -21.50 5.95 13.79
N SER A 155 -21.29 6.44 12.58
CA SER A 155 -20.02 6.41 11.84
C SER A 155 -19.03 7.42 12.42
N ASN A 156 -18.14 6.99 13.30
CA ASN A 156 -16.94 7.77 13.64
C ASN A 156 -15.87 7.47 12.59
N ILE A 157 -15.84 8.25 11.50
CA ILE A 157 -14.77 8.20 10.50
C ILE A 157 -13.50 8.75 11.14
N SER A 158 -12.38 8.02 11.05
CA SER A 158 -11.10 8.52 11.55
C SER A 158 -10.32 9.22 10.44
N LEU A 159 -9.44 10.15 10.80
CA LEU A 159 -8.51 10.78 9.85
C LEU A 159 -7.64 9.75 9.12
N GLY A 160 -7.33 8.62 9.77
CA GLY A 160 -6.58 7.52 9.17
C GLY A 160 -7.34 6.82 8.04
N ASP A 161 -8.65 6.63 8.17
CA ASP A 161 -9.49 6.04 7.13
C ASP A 161 -9.51 6.93 5.88
N VAL A 162 -9.59 8.24 6.08
CA VAL A 162 -9.54 9.24 5.00
C VAL A 162 -8.17 9.23 4.31
N GLN A 163 -7.08 9.25 5.08
CA GLN A 163 -5.72 9.19 4.53
C GLN A 163 -5.48 7.91 3.73
N GLN A 164 -6.03 6.78 4.18
CA GLN A 164 -5.88 5.50 3.49
C GLN A 164 -6.58 5.47 2.12
N GLU A 165 -7.79 6.03 2.01
CA GLU A 165 -8.50 6.11 0.74
C GLU A 165 -7.83 7.09 -0.22
N VAL A 166 -7.33 8.21 0.29
CA VAL A 166 -6.60 9.22 -0.50
C VAL A 166 -5.27 8.68 -1.01
N ALA A 167 -4.54 7.89 -0.21
CA ALA A 167 -3.27 7.26 -0.60
C ALA A 167 -3.39 6.28 -1.78
N ARG A 168 -4.60 5.77 -2.07
CA ARG A 168 -4.84 4.82 -3.16
C ARG A 168 -5.18 5.50 -4.49
N VAL A 169 -5.33 6.82 -4.51
CA VAL A 169 -5.73 7.55 -5.71
C VAL A 169 -4.55 7.66 -6.66
N MET A 170 -4.65 7.01 -7.82
CA MET A 170 -3.60 6.96 -8.83
C MET A 170 -3.62 8.18 -9.76
N HIS A 171 -2.43 8.61 -10.20
CA HIS A 171 -2.32 9.61 -11.26
C HIS A 171 -2.74 9.01 -12.62
N PRO A 172 -3.52 9.70 -13.46
CA PRO A 172 -4.05 9.13 -14.71
C PRO A 172 -2.97 8.81 -15.75
N ALA A 173 -1.83 9.48 -15.71
CA ALA A 173 -0.74 9.33 -16.69
C ALA A 173 0.58 8.81 -16.11
N ILE A 174 0.70 8.75 -14.78
CA ILE A 174 1.93 8.34 -14.08
C ILE A 174 1.56 7.14 -13.23
N ASN A 175 2.33 6.05 -13.30
CA ASN A 175 2.02 4.81 -12.60
C ASN A 175 2.35 4.87 -11.10
N ARG A 176 1.80 5.86 -10.40
CA ARG A 176 2.06 6.15 -8.98
C ARG A 176 0.87 6.88 -8.36
N SER A 177 0.73 6.81 -7.03
CA SER A 177 -0.35 7.50 -6.33
C SER A 177 -0.11 9.01 -6.27
N LEU A 178 -1.18 9.81 -6.13
CA LEU A 178 -1.08 11.25 -5.94
C LEU A 178 -0.35 11.61 -4.64
N VAL A 179 -0.46 10.77 -3.59
CA VAL A 179 0.27 10.96 -2.33
C VAL A 179 1.77 10.73 -2.54
N ASP A 180 2.16 9.64 -3.20
CA ASP A 180 3.57 9.32 -3.45
C ASP A 180 4.26 10.33 -4.37
N LEU A 181 3.51 10.95 -5.28
CA LEU A 181 3.99 12.02 -6.15
C LEU A 181 4.09 13.38 -5.42
N GLY A 182 3.73 13.44 -4.14
CA GLY A 182 3.66 14.67 -3.37
C GLY A 182 2.59 15.64 -3.87
N MET A 183 1.59 15.14 -4.60
CA MET A 183 0.48 15.94 -5.13
C MET A 183 -0.63 16.17 -4.10
N VAL A 184 -0.66 15.41 -3.00
CA VAL A 184 -1.56 15.64 -1.86
C VAL A 184 -0.71 16.07 -0.67
N LYS A 185 -0.90 17.30 -0.21
CA LYS A 185 -0.06 17.91 0.83
C LYS A 185 -0.62 17.73 2.23
N ASP A 186 -1.90 18.04 2.39
CA ASP A 186 -2.59 17.99 3.67
C ASP A 186 -3.92 17.25 3.52
N VAL A 187 -4.23 16.46 4.54
CA VAL A 187 -5.52 15.80 4.73
C VAL A 187 -5.96 16.14 6.14
N ALA A 188 -7.08 16.85 6.27
CA ALA A 188 -7.67 17.22 7.54
C ALA A 188 -9.11 16.71 7.61
N LEU A 189 -9.55 16.33 8.81
CA LEU A 189 -10.92 15.96 9.10
C LEU A 189 -11.38 16.81 10.29
N LYS A 190 -12.40 17.63 10.06
CA LYS A 190 -12.99 18.49 11.10
C LYS A 190 -14.50 18.54 10.91
N ASP A 191 -15.24 18.24 11.97
CA ASP A 191 -16.72 18.32 11.98
C ASP A 191 -17.37 17.56 10.80
N ASP A 192 -16.88 16.34 10.49
CA ASP A 192 -17.30 15.51 9.34
C ASP A 192 -17.08 16.13 7.94
N VAL A 193 -16.21 17.14 7.86
CA VAL A 193 -15.71 17.71 6.60
C VAL A 193 -14.25 17.29 6.41
N VAL A 194 -13.97 16.68 5.26
CA VAL A 194 -12.62 16.35 4.83
C VAL A 194 -12.09 17.47 3.94
N THR A 195 -11.00 18.08 4.36
CA THR A 195 -10.26 19.07 3.55
C THR A 195 -9.00 18.42 2.99
N LEU A 196 -8.86 18.45 1.67
CA LEU A 196 -7.70 17.94 0.94
C LEU A 196 -6.99 19.08 0.21
N THR A 197 -5.66 19.17 0.37
CA THR A 197 -4.84 20.11 -0.40
C THR A 197 -4.16 19.39 -1.56
N LEU A 198 -4.66 19.62 -2.78
CA LEU A 198 -4.05 19.15 -4.02
C LEU A 198 -3.03 20.18 -4.53
N VAL A 199 -1.75 19.83 -4.50
CA VAL A 199 -0.67 20.64 -5.06
C VAL A 199 -0.33 20.16 -6.48
N LEU A 200 -0.25 21.11 -7.42
CA LEU A 200 0.05 20.83 -8.83
C LEU A 200 1.38 21.49 -9.26
N PRO A 201 2.17 20.84 -10.13
CA PRO A 201 3.43 21.40 -10.65
C PRO A 201 3.19 22.64 -11.53
N ASP A 202 2.07 22.66 -12.25
CA ASP A 202 1.60 23.81 -13.03
C ASP A 202 0.07 23.92 -12.94
N LEU A 203 -0.41 25.14 -12.65
CA LEU A 203 -1.84 25.45 -12.62
C LEU A 203 -2.41 25.71 -14.01
N SER A 204 -1.59 25.73 -15.07
CA SER A 204 -2.00 25.99 -16.45
C SER A 204 -2.60 24.77 -17.16
N ILE A 205 -2.68 23.61 -16.49
CA ILE A 205 -3.27 22.40 -17.06
C ILE A 205 -4.77 22.59 -17.37
N PRO A 206 -5.32 21.88 -18.38
CA PRO A 206 -6.73 22.01 -18.76
C PRO A 206 -7.68 21.74 -17.59
N ALA A 207 -8.79 22.50 -17.53
CA ALA A 207 -9.78 22.39 -16.46
C ALA A 207 -10.33 20.96 -16.31
N SER A 208 -10.54 20.25 -17.43
CA SER A 208 -10.97 18.85 -17.43
C SER A 208 -10.04 17.90 -16.68
N VAL A 209 -8.72 18.16 -16.73
CA VAL A 209 -7.72 17.35 -16.02
C VAL A 209 -7.75 17.65 -14.52
N LYS A 210 -7.92 18.94 -14.14
CA LYS A 210 -8.11 19.33 -12.74
C LYS A 210 -9.37 18.71 -12.16
N ASP A 211 -10.47 18.80 -12.87
CA ASP A 211 -11.76 18.24 -12.46
C ASP A 211 -11.66 16.72 -12.29
N HIS A 212 -10.95 16.04 -13.20
CA HIS A 212 -10.70 14.61 -13.06
C HIS A 212 -9.95 14.27 -11.76
N LEU A 213 -8.83 14.95 -11.48
CA LEU A 213 -8.04 14.72 -10.25
C LEU A 213 -8.85 15.00 -8.98
N VAL A 214 -9.58 16.12 -8.95
CA VAL A 214 -10.45 16.50 -7.84
C VAL A 214 -11.57 15.48 -7.66
N ASN A 215 -12.22 15.04 -8.73
CA ASN A 215 -13.29 14.06 -8.66
C ASN A 215 -12.77 12.68 -8.24
N SER A 216 -11.56 12.29 -8.64
CA SER A 216 -10.92 11.06 -8.17
C SER A 216 -10.68 11.09 -6.66
N LEU A 217 -10.19 12.20 -6.11
CA LEU A 217 -10.00 12.39 -4.67
C LEU A 217 -11.34 12.40 -3.92
N ARG A 218 -12.33 13.15 -4.43
CA ARG A 218 -13.69 13.15 -3.86
C ARG A 218 -14.31 11.77 -3.87
N ALA A 219 -14.22 11.03 -4.97
CA ALA A 219 -14.82 9.70 -5.09
C ALA A 219 -14.17 8.67 -4.14
N ALA A 220 -12.88 8.83 -3.83
CA ALA A 220 -12.19 7.98 -2.85
C ALA A 220 -12.79 8.17 -1.45
N VAL A 221 -13.01 9.42 -1.04
CA VAL A 221 -13.46 9.76 0.31
C VAL A 221 -15.00 9.75 0.44
N ALA A 222 -15.75 9.93 -0.65
CA ALA A 222 -17.22 9.96 -0.66
C ALA A 222 -17.87 8.68 -0.11
N LYS A 223 -17.16 7.54 -0.19
CA LYS A 223 -17.63 6.26 0.38
C LYS A 223 -17.65 6.25 1.91
N LEU A 224 -16.91 7.16 2.54
CA LEU A 224 -16.87 7.30 3.99
C LEU A 224 -18.06 8.11 4.52
N GLY A 225 -18.78 8.86 3.67
CA GLY A 225 -19.91 9.71 4.06
C GLY A 225 -19.67 11.17 4.48
N PRO A 226 -18.44 11.73 4.54
CA PRO A 226 -18.21 13.14 4.90
C PRO A 226 -18.31 14.06 3.67
N GLU A 227 -18.56 15.35 3.91
CA GLU A 227 -18.44 16.39 2.88
C GLU A 227 -16.95 16.60 2.53
N VAL A 228 -16.60 16.73 1.24
CA VAL A 228 -15.20 16.79 0.79
C VAL A 228 -14.91 18.10 0.07
N GLU A 229 -14.03 18.90 0.67
CA GLU A 229 -13.48 20.10 0.10
C GLU A 229 -12.06 19.83 -0.42
N VAL A 230 -11.78 20.24 -1.65
CA VAL A 230 -10.46 20.08 -2.26
C VAL A 230 -9.96 21.45 -2.66
N GLU A 231 -8.88 21.89 -2.04
CA GLU A 231 -8.18 23.12 -2.38
C GLU A 231 -7.04 22.80 -3.35
N ILE A 232 -6.91 23.60 -4.42
CA ILE A 232 -5.83 23.43 -5.39
C ILE A 232 -4.81 24.54 -5.19
N THR A 233 -3.55 24.16 -5.00
CA THR A 233 -2.42 25.09 -4.89
C THR A 233 -1.28 24.70 -5.82
N LYS A 234 -0.32 25.60 -6.01
CA LYS A 234 0.87 25.36 -6.83
C LYS A 234 2.00 24.81 -5.97
N MET A 235 2.68 23.77 -6.44
CA MET A 235 3.91 23.27 -5.82
C MET A 235 4.98 24.36 -5.74
N ASN A 236 5.76 24.35 -4.66
CA ASN A 236 6.99 25.12 -4.56
C ASN A 236 8.12 24.52 -5.45
N GLU A 237 9.28 25.18 -5.52
CA GLU A 237 10.37 24.75 -6.41
C GLU A 237 10.94 23.36 -6.06
N GLU A 238 11.03 23.03 -4.77
CA GLU A 238 11.54 21.75 -4.28
C GLU A 238 10.56 20.61 -4.52
N GLU A 239 9.28 20.81 -4.17
CA GLU A 239 8.17 19.88 -4.44
C GLU A 239 8.07 19.58 -5.94
N ARG A 240 8.17 20.62 -6.79
CA ARG A 240 8.16 20.47 -8.24
C ARG A 240 9.38 19.69 -8.74
N TYR A 241 10.56 19.92 -8.17
CA TYR A 241 11.77 19.18 -8.54
C TYR A 241 11.62 17.67 -8.24
N ASN A 242 11.14 17.35 -7.03
CA ASN A 242 10.90 15.97 -6.62
C ASN A 242 9.83 15.30 -7.50
N PHE A 243 8.74 16.01 -7.80
CA PHE A 243 7.70 15.55 -8.72
C PHE A 243 8.28 15.20 -10.10
N LEU A 244 9.04 16.12 -10.71
CA LEU A 244 9.64 15.93 -12.04
C LEU A 244 10.64 14.77 -12.07
N ALA A 245 11.41 14.57 -10.99
CA ALA A 245 12.33 13.44 -10.87
C ALA A 245 11.57 12.10 -10.84
N MET A 246 10.50 12.02 -10.05
CA MET A 246 9.65 10.83 -9.94
C MET A 246 8.87 10.54 -11.23
N GLU A 247 8.46 11.60 -11.93
CA GLU A 247 7.80 11.53 -13.23
C GLU A 247 8.74 10.94 -14.28
N GLN A 248 10.01 11.36 -14.35
CA GLN A 248 10.99 10.81 -15.32
C GLN A 248 11.27 9.31 -15.10
N GLU A 249 11.29 8.85 -13.85
CA GLU A 249 11.51 7.44 -13.52
C GLU A 249 10.31 6.55 -13.86
N ASN A 250 9.10 7.12 -13.91
CA ASN A 250 7.83 6.38 -14.04
C ASN A 250 6.97 6.83 -15.23
N TRP A 251 7.56 7.56 -16.19
CA TRP A 251 6.87 8.08 -17.36
C TRP A 251 6.45 6.94 -18.30
N LYS A 252 5.15 6.64 -18.35
CA LYS A 252 4.59 5.90 -19.48
C LYS A 252 4.48 6.90 -20.64
N GLY A 253 5.37 6.78 -21.63
CA GLY A 253 5.22 7.51 -22.88
C GLY A 253 3.79 7.37 -23.43
N LEU A 254 3.34 8.36 -24.22
CA LEU A 254 2.05 8.31 -24.91
C LEU A 254 1.97 6.99 -25.70
N ALA A 255 1.11 6.07 -25.24
CA ALA A 255 0.71 4.85 -25.94
C ALA A 255 -0.58 5.11 -26.72
#